data_AF-A0A9D1HAX1-F1
#
_entry.id   AF-A0A9D1HAX1-F1
#
_cell.length_a   1.000
_cell.length_b   1.000
_cell.length_c   1.000
_cell.angle_alpha   90.00
_cell.angle_beta   90.00
_cell.angle_gamma   90.00
#
_symmetry.space_group_name_H-M   'P 1'
#
loop_
_entity.id
_entity.type
_entity.pdbx_description
1 polymer ?
#
loop_
_entity_poly.entity_id
_entity_poly.type
_entity_poly.pdbx_seq_one_letter_code
_entity_poly.pdbx_strand_id
1 'polypeptide(L)'
;MTYTIFSNGRITSDPFASFHINVAYRDRRFLSESELQAVMKVYVPNHKTAVVQDISVFCCFTGLAYADVKKLTHDDIHTDERDGLWIVNHCQKAGTPFRVKLLPVAKRLRGTGTCTCRKTAYFRSKIGNP
;
A
#
# COMPACT_ATOMS: atom_id res chain seq x y z
N MET A 1 -17.53 -9.02 20.13
CA MET A 1 -17.69 -9.74 21.42
C MET A 1 -19.15 -10.04 21.78
N THR A 2 -20.15 -9.46 21.11
CA THR A 2 -21.59 -9.70 21.34
C THR A 2 -22.13 -10.94 20.63
N TYR A 3 -21.69 -11.21 19.39
CA TYR A 3 -22.01 -12.44 18.66
C TYR A 3 -21.63 -13.72 19.42
N THR A 4 -20.42 -13.76 19.98
CA THR A 4 -19.93 -14.92 20.75
C THR A 4 -20.72 -15.17 22.04
N ILE A 5 -21.32 -14.13 22.62
CA ILE A 5 -22.17 -14.23 23.82
C ILE A 5 -23.53 -14.81 23.43
N PHE A 6 -24.09 -14.38 22.30
CA PHE A 6 -25.31 -14.94 21.71
C PHE A 6 -25.11 -16.41 21.31
N SER A 7 -24.03 -16.73 20.59
CA SER A 7 -23.73 -18.12 20.17
C SER A 7 -23.54 -19.06 21.35
N ASN A 8 -23.00 -18.55 22.45
CA ASN A 8 -22.81 -19.32 23.68
C ASN A 8 -24.07 -19.34 24.58
N GLY A 9 -25.22 -18.85 24.10
CA GLY A 9 -26.49 -18.88 24.82
C GLY A 9 -26.59 -17.96 26.03
N ARG A 10 -25.65 -17.01 26.19
CA ARG A 10 -25.62 -16.08 27.34
C ARG A 10 -26.59 -14.91 27.20
N ILE A 11 -27.03 -14.62 25.98
CA ILE A 11 -28.12 -13.68 25.68
C ILE A 11 -29.15 -14.38 24.79
N THR A 12 -30.42 -14.06 25.00
CA THR A 12 -31.56 -14.75 24.37
C THR A 12 -31.86 -14.26 22.95
N SER A 13 -31.35 -13.10 22.56
CA SER A 13 -31.67 -12.47 21.27
C SER A 13 -30.43 -11.85 20.65
N ASP A 14 -30.30 -11.96 19.33
CA ASP A 14 -29.22 -11.35 18.57
C ASP A 14 -29.41 -9.83 18.48
N PRO A 15 -28.51 -9.02 19.08
CA PRO A 15 -28.63 -7.56 19.05
C PRO A 15 -28.44 -6.93 17.66
N PHE A 16 -28.00 -7.68 16.65
CA PHE A 16 -27.82 -7.20 15.28
C PHE A 16 -28.81 -7.78 14.27
N ALA A 17 -29.83 -8.53 14.71
CA ALA A 17 -30.82 -9.15 13.82
C ALA A 17 -31.51 -8.12 12.88
N SER A 18 -31.66 -6.87 13.34
CA SER A 18 -32.26 -5.77 12.56
C SER A 18 -31.24 -4.90 11.83
N PHE A 19 -29.93 -5.15 12.00
CA PHE A 19 -28.89 -4.36 11.36
C PHE A 19 -28.73 -4.76 9.89
N HIS A 20 -29.03 -3.83 8.99
CA HIS A 20 -28.87 -4.01 7.56
C HIS A 20 -27.99 -2.87 7.02
N ILE A 21 -26.97 -3.24 6.26
CA ILE A 21 -26.11 -2.25 5.60
C ILE A 21 -26.78 -1.87 4.28
N ASN A 22 -27.28 -0.63 4.20
CA ASN A 22 -27.71 -0.06 2.92
C ASN A 22 -26.46 0.43 2.15
N VAL A 23 -26.04 -0.32 1.13
CA VAL A 23 -24.85 0.01 0.34
C VAL A 23 -25.23 1.05 -0.71
N ALA A 24 -25.01 2.32 -0.40
CA ALA A 24 -25.08 3.39 -1.39
C ALA A 24 -23.80 3.40 -2.23
N TYR A 25 -23.88 2.95 -3.48
CA TYR A 25 -22.78 3.06 -4.42
C TYR A 25 -22.60 4.52 -4.85
N ARG A 26 -21.44 5.09 -4.52
CA ARG A 26 -21.01 6.40 -5.03
C ARG A 26 -20.02 6.19 -6.17
N ASP A 27 -20.07 7.05 -7.18
CA ASP A 27 -19.10 7.06 -8.25
C ASP A 27 -17.69 7.31 -7.71
N ARG A 28 -16.80 6.35 -7.97
CA ARG A 28 -15.39 6.43 -7.58
C ARG A 28 -14.62 7.05 -8.74
N ARG A 29 -14.06 8.24 -8.51
CA ARG A 29 -13.13 8.86 -9.46
C ARG A 29 -11.80 8.11 -9.43
N PHE A 30 -11.20 7.96 -10.60
CA PHE A 30 -9.86 7.40 -10.78
C PHE A 30 -8.96 8.47 -11.39
N LEU A 31 -7.65 8.30 -11.24
CA LEU A 31 -6.66 9.15 -11.89
C LEU A 31 -6.44 8.63 -13.31
N SER A 32 -6.56 9.52 -14.29
CA SER A 32 -6.04 9.29 -15.64
C SER A 32 -4.50 9.29 -15.63
N GLU A 33 -3.90 8.79 -16.71
CA GLU A 33 -2.43 8.76 -16.83
C GLU A 33 -1.82 10.16 -16.75
N SER A 34 -2.42 11.16 -17.40
CA SER A 34 -1.95 12.54 -17.39
C SER A 34 -2.00 13.15 -15.99
N GLU A 35 -3.05 12.87 -15.22
CA GLU A 35 -3.18 13.29 -13.82
C GLU A 35 -2.15 12.60 -12.94
N LEU A 36 -1.91 11.30 -13.12
CA LEU A 36 -0.86 10.59 -12.38
C LEU A 36 0.52 11.17 -12.68
N GLN A 37 0.81 11.49 -13.94
CA GLN A 37 2.06 12.16 -14.32
C GLN A 37 2.18 13.56 -13.69
N ALA A 38 1.08 14.31 -13.62
CA ALA A 38 1.04 15.60 -12.94
C ALA A 38 1.33 15.45 -11.43
N VAL A 39 0.72 14.46 -10.79
CA VAL A 39 0.99 14.11 -9.38
C VAL A 39 2.44 13.69 -9.19
N MET A 40 3.10 13.01 -10.13
CA MET A 40 4.52 12.67 -9.98
C MET A 40 5.46 13.88 -10.13
N LYS A 41 5.07 14.89 -10.90
CA LYS A 41 5.91 16.05 -11.23
C LYS A 41 5.70 17.23 -10.29
N VAL A 42 4.57 17.30 -9.59
CA VAL A 42 4.25 18.45 -8.74
C VAL A 42 5.28 18.63 -7.62
N TYR A 43 5.73 19.87 -7.44
CA TYR A 43 6.60 20.23 -6.33
C TYR A 43 5.77 20.35 -5.04
N VAL A 44 6.17 19.58 -4.03
CA VAL A 44 5.52 19.60 -2.72
C VAL A 44 6.50 20.16 -1.69
N PRO A 45 6.23 21.32 -1.07
CA PRO A 45 7.16 21.95 -0.13
C PRO A 45 7.21 21.23 1.23
N ASN A 46 6.11 20.58 1.62
CA ASN A 46 6.03 19.85 2.89
C ASN A 46 6.58 18.42 2.74
N HIS A 47 7.59 18.08 3.55
CA HIS A 47 8.20 16.75 3.59
C HIS A 47 7.18 15.62 3.84
N LYS A 48 6.25 15.80 4.78
CA LYS A 48 5.24 14.75 5.09
C LYS A 48 4.36 14.47 3.89
N THR A 49 3.93 15.51 3.18
CA THR A 49 3.10 15.40 1.98
C THR A 49 3.89 14.80 0.81
N ALA A 50 5.18 15.12 0.69
CA ALA A 50 6.06 14.49 -0.31
C ALA A 50 6.19 12.97 -0.08
N VAL A 51 6.30 12.52 1.17
CA VAL A 51 6.29 11.08 1.50
C VAL A 51 4.96 10.43 1.10
N VAL A 52 3.83 11.07 1.38
CA VAL A 52 2.51 10.55 0.99
C VAL A 52 2.34 10.48 -0.52
N GLN A 53 2.86 11.46 -1.25
CA GLN A 53 2.89 11.48 -2.72
C GLN A 53 3.70 10.29 -3.24
N ASP A 54 4.93 10.08 -2.74
CA ASP A 54 5.78 8.97 -3.16
C ASP A 54 5.14 7.60 -2.85
N ILE A 55 4.51 7.44 -1.68
CA ILE A 55 3.80 6.20 -1.33
C ILE A 55 2.61 5.99 -2.25
N SER A 56 1.84 7.04 -2.55
CA SER A 56 0.68 6.95 -3.46
C SER A 56 1.12 6.52 -4.86
N VAL A 57 2.17 7.13 -5.40
CA VAL A 57 2.74 6.76 -6.71
C VAL A 57 3.26 5.33 -6.68
N PHE A 58 3.96 4.92 -5.61
CA PHE A 58 4.43 3.54 -5.46
C PHE A 58 3.27 2.53 -5.46
N CYS A 59 2.18 2.82 -4.74
CA CYS A 59 0.98 2.00 -4.74
C CYS A 59 0.35 1.92 -6.14
N CYS A 60 0.32 3.01 -6.92
CA CYS A 60 -0.19 2.98 -8.29
C CYS A 60 0.60 2.04 -9.21
N PHE A 61 1.93 1.96 -9.06
CA PHE A 61 2.78 1.09 -9.89
C PHE A 61 2.87 -0.35 -9.40
N THR A 62 2.56 -0.62 -8.13
CA THR A 62 2.66 -1.97 -7.54
C THR A 62 1.30 -2.62 -7.28
N GLY A 63 0.22 -1.83 -7.23
CA GLY A 63 -1.11 -2.31 -6.85
C GLY A 63 -1.25 -2.67 -5.36
N LEU A 64 -0.22 -2.41 -4.54
CA LEU A 64 -0.24 -2.74 -3.13
C LEU A 64 -1.08 -1.74 -2.33
N ALA A 65 -1.79 -2.23 -1.32
CA ALA A 65 -2.46 -1.36 -0.37
C ALA A 65 -1.43 -0.67 0.54
N TYR A 66 -1.76 0.52 1.02
CA TYR A 66 -0.91 1.26 1.97
C TYR A 66 -0.49 0.42 3.18
N ALA A 67 -1.41 -0.40 3.70
CA ALA A 67 -1.17 -1.30 4.82
C ALA A 67 -0.05 -2.32 4.52
N ASP A 68 -0.09 -2.90 3.32
CA ASP A 68 0.93 -3.85 2.85
C ASP A 68 2.28 -3.14 2.67
N VAL A 69 2.28 -1.95 2.03
CA VAL A 69 3.50 -1.14 1.86
C VAL A 69 4.14 -0.75 3.19
N LYS A 70 3.32 -0.44 4.22
CA LYS A 70 3.81 -0.10 5.56
C LYS A 70 4.50 -1.28 6.25
N LYS A 71 4.02 -2.50 5.99
CA LYS A 71 4.54 -3.75 6.54
C LYS A 71 5.83 -4.21 5.85
N LEU A 72 6.07 -3.79 4.61
CA LEU A 72 7.25 -4.20 3.84
C LEU A 72 8.56 -3.96 4.59
N THR A 73 9.43 -4.95 4.47
CA THR A 73 10.79 -5.01 4.97
C THR A 73 11.75 -5.31 3.82
N HIS A 74 13.05 -5.13 4.04
CA HIS A 74 14.05 -5.44 3.02
C HIS A 74 13.98 -6.92 2.60
N ASP A 75 13.73 -7.83 3.55
CA ASP A 75 13.70 -9.27 3.30
C ASP A 75 12.58 -9.70 2.33
N ASP A 76 11.53 -8.88 2.20
CA ASP A 76 10.43 -9.12 1.26
C ASP A 76 10.79 -8.80 -0.20
N ILE A 77 11.97 -8.20 -0.44
CA ILE A 77 12.47 -7.82 -1.76
C ILE A 77 13.45 -8.87 -2.27
N HIS A 78 13.03 -9.60 -3.30
CA HIS A 78 13.83 -10.65 -3.92
C HIS A 78 14.38 -10.22 -5.27
N THR A 79 15.64 -10.55 -5.54
CA THR A 79 16.26 -10.38 -6.86
C THR A 79 16.27 -11.72 -7.58
N ASP A 80 15.77 -11.72 -8.81
CA ASP A 80 15.73 -12.85 -9.72
C ASP A 80 17.06 -12.99 -10.49
N GLU A 81 17.29 -14.12 -11.15
CA GLU A 81 18.52 -14.42 -11.91
C GLU A 81 18.79 -13.44 -13.06
N ARG A 82 17.76 -12.68 -13.47
CA ARG A 82 17.81 -11.66 -14.53
C ARG A 82 17.80 -10.22 -13.99
N ASP A 83 18.25 -10.00 -12.76
CA ASP A 83 18.21 -8.70 -12.05
C ASP A 83 16.80 -8.07 -11.93
N GLY A 84 15.78 -8.92 -12.02
CA GLY A 84 14.39 -8.55 -11.77
C GLY A 84 14.15 -8.45 -10.27
N LEU A 85 13.66 -7.30 -9.78
CA LEU A 85 13.29 -7.15 -8.38
C LEU A 85 11.80 -7.46 -8.19
N TRP A 86 11.49 -8.23 -7.17
CA TRP A 86 10.15 -8.70 -6.85
C TRP A 86 9.83 -8.44 -5.39
N ILE A 87 8.59 -8.07 -5.09
CA ILE A 87 8.03 -8.02 -3.75
C ILE A 87 7.26 -9.32 -3.55
N VAL A 88 7.61 -10.09 -2.53
CA VAL A 88 6.91 -11.32 -2.16
C VAL A 88 6.49 -11.22 -0.69
N ASN A 89 5.18 -11.18 -0.44
CA ASN A 89 4.64 -11.16 0.93
C ASN A 89 3.17 -11.64 0.92
N HIS A 90 2.49 -11.54 2.06
CA HIS A 90 1.07 -11.85 2.24
C HIS A 90 0.30 -10.57 2.56
N CYS A 91 -0.89 -10.41 1.96
CA CYS A 91 -1.76 -9.26 2.20
C CYS A 91 -2.17 -9.20 3.68
N GLN A 92 -2.06 -8.02 4.30
CA GLN A 92 -2.33 -7.83 5.72
C GLN A 92 -3.79 -8.11 6.09
N LYS A 93 -4.75 -7.79 5.21
CA LYS A 93 -6.19 -7.99 5.49
C LYS A 93 -6.63 -9.43 5.20
N ALA A 94 -6.26 -9.94 4.03
CA ALA A 94 -6.78 -11.20 3.52
C ALA A 94 -5.87 -12.41 3.81
N GLY A 95 -4.60 -12.17 4.14
CA GLY A 95 -3.60 -13.22 4.31
C GLY A 95 -3.16 -13.90 3.01
N THR A 96 -3.67 -13.48 1.86
CA THR A 96 -3.35 -14.09 0.56
C THR A 96 -1.92 -13.74 0.11
N PRO A 97 -1.12 -14.71 -0.37
CA PRO A 97 0.21 -14.44 -0.89
C PRO A 97 0.12 -13.60 -2.17
N PHE A 98 1.08 -12.70 -2.35
CA PHE A 98 1.25 -11.92 -3.59
C PHE A 98 2.72 -11.89 -4.00
N ARG A 99 2.93 -11.80 -5.32
CA ARG A 99 4.24 -11.62 -5.95
C ARG A 99 4.13 -10.52 -6.99
N VAL A 100 4.78 -9.40 -6.75
CA VAL A 100 4.67 -8.19 -7.59
C VAL A 100 6.05 -7.80 -8.11
N LYS A 101 6.18 -7.60 -9.42
CA LYS A 101 7.43 -7.12 -10.02
C LYS A 101 7.62 -5.62 -9.78
N LEU A 102 8.78 -5.19 -9.29
CA LEU A 102 9.09 -3.77 -9.18
C LEU A 102 9.41 -3.19 -10.55
N LEU A 103 8.55 -2.27 -11.00
CA LEU A 103 8.77 -1.48 -12.20
C LEU A 103 9.85 -0.40 -11.99
N PRO A 104 10.50 0.11 -13.04
CA PRO A 104 11.59 1.09 -12.92
C PRO A 104 11.25 2.33 -12.09
N VAL A 105 10.00 2.82 -12.18
CA VAL A 105 9.53 3.97 -11.37
C VAL A 105 9.49 3.62 -9.88
N ALA A 106 8.96 2.45 -9.54
CA ALA A 106 8.91 1.96 -8.16
C ALA A 106 10.33 1.69 -7.61
N LYS A 107 11.23 1.14 -8.44
CA LYS A 107 12.65 0.97 -8.09
C LYS A 107 13.33 2.32 -7.76
N ARG A 108 13.03 3.38 -8.53
CA ARG A 108 13.57 4.73 -8.27
C ARG A 108 13.11 5.28 -6.93
N LEU A 109 11.82 5.11 -6.59
CA LEU A 109 11.26 5.57 -5.31
C LEU A 109 11.83 4.82 -4.11
N ARG A 110 12.28 3.57 -4.30
CA ARG A 110 12.95 2.77 -3.27
C ARG A 110 14.27 3.37 -2.77
N GLY A 111 14.99 4.11 -3.62
CA GLY A 111 16.22 4.81 -3.25
C GLY A 111 17.52 4.36 -3.92
N THR A 112 17.50 3.75 -5.11
CA THR A 112 18.72 3.33 -5.83
C THR A 112 19.38 4.40 -6.72
N GLY A 113 18.84 5.62 -6.76
CA GLY A 113 19.40 6.72 -7.56
C GLY A 113 20.17 7.70 -6.70
N THR A 114 21.27 8.24 -7.23
CA THR A 114 22.17 9.28 -6.68
C THR A 114 21.50 10.62 -6.29
N CYS A 115 20.16 10.70 -6.21
CA CYS A 115 19.47 11.93 -5.80
C CYS A 115 19.54 12.09 -4.29
N THR A 116 20.36 13.02 -3.84
CA THR A 116 20.46 13.56 -2.47
C THR A 116 19.21 14.34 -2.01
N CYS A 117 18.13 14.30 -2.77
CA CYS A 117 16.90 15.02 -2.48
C CYS A 117 16.06 14.30 -1.41
N ARG A 118 15.62 15.03 -0.36
CA ARG A 118 14.91 14.56 0.86
C ARG A 118 13.62 13.72 0.64
N LYS A 119 13.25 13.39 -0.60
CA LYS A 119 11.93 12.83 -0.96
C LYS A 119 11.81 11.33 -0.68
N THR A 120 12.85 10.54 -0.90
CA THR A 120 12.79 9.06 -0.78
C THR A 120 13.12 8.49 0.61
N ALA A 121 13.16 9.34 1.65
CA ALA A 121 13.61 8.95 3.00
C ALA A 121 12.78 7.79 3.58
N TYR A 122 11.47 7.76 3.31
CA TYR A 122 10.58 6.70 3.81
C TYR A 122 10.99 5.31 3.31
N PHE A 123 11.07 5.13 1.99
CA PHE A 123 11.42 3.83 1.42
C PHE A 123 12.87 3.46 1.69
N ARG A 124 13.79 4.43 1.73
CA ARG A 124 15.19 4.16 2.09
C ARG A 124 15.32 3.55 3.48
N SER A 125 14.55 4.02 4.46
CA SER A 125 14.57 3.46 5.82
C SER A 125 13.93 2.07 5.95
N LYS A 126 13.12 1.64 4.96
CA LYS A 126 12.29 0.43 5.03
C LYS A 126 12.78 -0.71 4.15
N ILE A 127 13.14 -0.37 2.92
CA ILE A 127 13.45 -1.28 1.81
C ILE A 127 14.62 -0.74 0.96
N GLY A 128 15.40 0.21 1.49
CA GLY A 128 16.61 0.70 0.86
C GLY A 128 17.70 -0.38 0.83
N ASN A 129 18.67 -0.22 -0.08
CA ASN A 129 19.89 -1.03 -0.03
C ASN A 129 20.66 -0.65 1.26
N PRO A 130 21.27 -1.61 1.98
CA PRO A 130 22.19 -1.32 3.08
C PRO A 130 23.36 -0.44 2.63
#